data_AF-A0A3C1SEP3-F1
#
_entry.id   AF-A0A3C1SEP3-F1
#
_cell.length_a   1.000
_cell.length_b   1.000
_cell.length_c   1.000
_cell.angle_alpha   90.00
_cell.angle_beta   90.00
_cell.angle_gamma   90.00
#
_symmetry.space_group_name_H-M   'P 1'
#
loop_
_entity.id
_entity.type
_entity.pdbx_description
1 polymer ?
#
loop_
_entity_poly.entity_id
_entity_poly.type
_entity_poly.pdbx_seq_one_letter_code
_entity_poly.pdbx_strand_id
1 'polypeptide(L)'
;MNFIIKDYRVITATDGAQRHTSESSAESDNIRVIRQPPYSPEVNPVGHIWEYIRENDFHNRQFKTLTISEDRSVDSLYGLEKNKNIVKSVAGFHWAITNI
;
A
#
# COMPACT_ATOMS: atom_id res chain seq x y z
N MET A 1 -4.34 5.41 18.19
CA MET A 1 -3.25 6.18 17.55
C MET A 1 -3.92 7.29 16.74
N ASN A 2 -3.95 8.53 17.27
CA ASN A 2 -4.65 9.65 16.63
C ASN A 2 -3.64 10.56 15.92
N PHE A 3 -3.45 10.33 14.62
CA PHE A 3 -2.78 11.30 13.76
C PHE A 3 -3.86 12.18 13.14
N ILE A 4 -4.12 13.35 13.74
CA ILE A 4 -4.97 14.35 13.09
C ILE A 4 -4.06 15.25 12.24
N ILE A 5 -3.97 14.93 10.94
CA ILE A 5 -3.38 15.82 9.94
C ILE A 5 -4.48 16.82 9.55
N LYS A 6 -4.52 17.98 10.22
CA LYS A 6 -5.65 18.92 10.13
C LYS A 6 -5.86 19.53 8.74
N ASP A 7 -4.82 19.60 7.92
CA ASP A 7 -4.86 20.25 6.61
C ASP A 7 -5.19 19.29 5.46
N TYR A 8 -5.25 17.97 5.73
CA TYR A 8 -5.45 16.95 4.72
C TYR A 8 -6.47 15.91 5.17
N ARG A 9 -7.42 15.60 4.29
CA ARG A 9 -8.29 14.44 4.44
C ARG A 9 -7.56 13.19 3.97
N VAL A 10 -7.51 12.16 4.80
CA VAL A 10 -6.90 10.88 4.44
C VAL A 10 -7.93 10.01 3.73
N ILE A 11 -7.59 9.52 2.54
CA ILE A 11 -8.39 8.56 1.79
C ILE A 11 -7.66 7.23 1.77
N THR A 12 -8.30 6.18 2.28
CA THR A 12 -7.74 4.83 2.33
C THR A 12 -8.51 3.93 1.36
N ALA A 13 -7.83 3.41 0.35
CA ALA A 13 -8.38 2.36 -0.51
C ALA A 13 -8.11 0.98 0.11
N THR A 14 -9.14 0.14 0.24
CA THR A 14 -9.03 -1.19 0.84
C THR A 14 -9.82 -2.23 0.06
N ASP A 15 -9.35 -3.47 0.09
CA ASP A 15 -10.04 -4.60 -0.52
C ASP A 15 -11.22 -5.10 0.35
N GLY A 16 -11.83 -6.19 -0.09
CA GLY A 16 -12.96 -6.83 0.57
C GLY A 16 -12.58 -7.87 1.64
N ALA A 17 -11.33 -7.93 2.12
CA ALA A 17 -10.97 -8.95 3.11
C ALA A 17 -11.79 -8.78 4.40
N GLN A 18 -12.13 -9.90 5.05
CA GLN A 18 -13.05 -9.90 6.19
C GLN A 18 -12.62 -8.97 7.34
N ARG A 19 -11.30 -8.80 7.53
CA ARG A 19 -10.72 -7.90 8.53
C ARG A 19 -10.96 -6.42 8.21
N HIS A 20 -11.10 -6.08 6.93
CA HIS A 20 -11.43 -4.73 6.50
C HIS A 20 -12.93 -4.49 6.55
N THR A 21 -13.79 -5.50 6.41
CA THR A 21 -15.26 -5.37 6.39
C THR A 21 -15.93 -5.35 7.76
N SER A 22 -15.20 -5.51 8.87
CA SER A 22 -15.79 -5.39 10.20
C SER A 22 -16.24 -3.95 10.48
N GLU A 23 -17.37 -3.79 11.16
CA GLU A 23 -18.02 -2.50 11.50
C GLU A 23 -17.12 -1.51 12.26
N SER A 24 -15.96 -1.96 12.76
CA SER A 24 -14.96 -1.17 13.50
C SER A 24 -13.87 -0.52 12.63
N SER A 25 -13.92 -0.64 11.31
CA SER A 25 -12.83 -0.18 10.45
C SER A 25 -12.81 1.33 10.23
N ALA A 26 -11.96 2.02 11.01
CA ALA A 26 -11.23 3.27 10.74
C ALA A 26 -11.95 4.50 10.13
N GLU A 27 -13.28 4.51 10.03
CA GLU A 27 -14.01 5.71 9.67
C GLU A 27 -13.97 6.70 10.85
N SER A 28 -13.37 7.86 10.60
CA SER A 28 -13.33 8.99 11.53
C SER A 28 -13.46 10.27 10.71
N ASP A 29 -13.71 11.42 11.35
CA ASP A 29 -14.01 12.67 10.65
C ASP A 29 -12.98 13.05 9.56
N ASN A 30 -11.71 12.68 9.76
CA ASN A 30 -10.60 12.98 8.84
C ASN A 30 -10.12 11.81 7.96
N ILE A 31 -10.69 10.61 8.12
CA ILE A 31 -10.29 9.41 7.37
C ILE A 31 -11.53 8.85 6.65
N ARG A 32 -11.47 8.76 5.32
CA ARG A 32 -12.49 8.10 4.51
C ARG A 32 -11.95 6.82 3.92
N VAL A 33 -12.69 5.72 4.11
CA VAL A 33 -12.38 4.44 3.48
C VAL A 33 -13.14 4.31 2.15
N ILE A 34 -12.45 3.87 1.10
CA ILE A 34 -13.03 3.53 -0.20
C ILE A 34 -12.81 2.03 -0.44
N ARG A 35 -13.88 1.31 -0.76
CA ARG A 35 -13.83 -0.12 -1.08
C ARG A 35 -13.54 -0.33 -2.55
N GLN A 36 -12.59 -1.22 -2.82
CA GLN A 36 -12.34 -1.71 -4.16
C GLN A 36 -13.45 -2.68 -4.59
N PRO A 37 -13.72 -2.80 -5.91
CA PRO A 37 -14.62 -3.84 -6.43
C PRO A 37 -14.15 -5.25 -6.02
N PRO A 38 -15.07 -6.17 -5.74
CA PRO A 38 -14.72 -7.56 -5.45
C PRO A 38 -13.93 -8.19 -6.60
N TYR A 39 -12.91 -8.99 -6.27
CA TYR A 39 -12.08 -9.73 -7.22
C TYR A 39 -11.32 -8.85 -8.24
N SER A 40 -11.04 -7.59 -7.90
CA SER A 40 -10.26 -6.67 -8.72
C SER A 40 -8.87 -6.37 -8.13
N PRO A 41 -7.92 -7.34 -8.09
CA PRO A 41 -6.58 -7.08 -7.59
C PRO A 41 -5.81 -6.05 -8.44
N GLU A 42 -6.16 -5.89 -9.71
CA GLU A 42 -5.53 -4.95 -10.66
C GLU A 42 -5.69 -3.49 -10.24
N VAL A 43 -6.72 -3.15 -9.46
CA VAL A 43 -6.94 -1.78 -8.97
C VAL A 43 -6.33 -1.54 -7.59
N ASN A 44 -5.63 -2.53 -7.01
CA ASN A 44 -5.09 -2.44 -5.66
C ASN A 44 -3.64 -1.92 -5.65
N PRO A 45 -3.37 -0.66 -5.24
CA PRO A 45 -2.03 -0.09 -5.36
C PRO A 45 -0.97 -0.80 -4.54
N VAL A 46 -1.34 -1.35 -3.38
CA VAL A 46 -0.39 -2.09 -2.53
C VAL A 46 0.05 -3.39 -3.21
N GLY A 47 -0.82 -4.02 -4.01
CA GLY A 47 -0.49 -5.21 -4.78
C GLY A 47 0.62 -4.95 -5.80
N HIS A 48 0.56 -3.82 -6.51
CA HIS A 48 1.57 -3.41 -7.48
C HIS A 48 2.93 -3.11 -6.82
N ILE A 49 2.91 -2.50 -5.62
CA ILE A 49 4.13 -2.30 -4.82
C ILE A 49 4.77 -3.63 -4.44
N TRP A 50 3.96 -4.60 -3.97
CA TRP A 50 4.48 -5.92 -3.60
C TRP A 50 4.97 -6.71 -4.80
N GLU A 51 4.32 -6.59 -5.96
CA GLU A 51 4.79 -7.17 -7.22
C GLU A 51 6.16 -6.60 -7.61
N TYR A 52 6.34 -5.28 -7.55
CA TYR A 52 7.63 -4.65 -7.79
C TYR A 52 8.72 -5.18 -6.84
N ILE A 53 8.45 -5.24 -5.53
CA ILE A 53 9.41 -5.76 -4.54
C ILE A 53 9.73 -7.24 -4.82
N ARG A 54 8.71 -8.04 -5.14
CA ARG A 54 8.86 -9.47 -5.45
C ARG A 54 9.82 -9.67 -6.62
N GLU A 55 9.64 -8.90 -7.69
CA GLU A 55 10.42 -9.02 -8.92
C GLU A 55 11.84 -8.46 -8.80
N ASN A 56 12.04 -7.36 -8.06
CA ASN A 56 13.33 -6.68 -8.01
C ASN A 56 14.19 -7.12 -6.84
N ASP A 57 13.58 -7.41 -5.68
CA ASP A 57 14.31 -7.60 -4.44
C ASP A 57 14.26 -9.03 -3.89
N PHE A 58 13.29 -9.83 -4.31
CA PHE A 58 13.04 -11.20 -3.83
C PHE A 58 13.14 -12.29 -4.91
N HIS A 59 13.35 -11.94 -6.19
CA HIS A 59 13.38 -12.90 -7.29
C HIS A 59 14.40 -14.02 -7.04
N ASN A 60 13.94 -15.28 -7.03
CA ASN A 60 14.77 -16.48 -6.87
C ASN A 60 15.73 -16.45 -5.66
N ARG A 61 15.39 -15.68 -4.60
CA ARG A 61 16.20 -15.62 -3.37
C ARG A 61 15.62 -16.54 -2.31
N GLN A 62 16.50 -17.33 -1.70
CA GLN A 62 16.17 -18.09 -0.50
C GLN A 62 16.69 -17.33 0.73
N PHE A 63 15.85 -17.24 1.76
CA PHE A 63 16.22 -16.64 3.04
C PHE A 63 16.35 -17.75 4.10
N LYS A 64 17.42 -17.68 4.89
CA LYS A 64 17.71 -18.71 5.91
C LYS A 64 16.75 -18.62 7.11
N THR A 65 16.25 -17.42 7.41
CA THR A 65 15.32 -17.17 8.51
C THR A 65 14.28 -16.14 8.08
N LEU A 66 13.16 -16.12 8.80
CA LEU A 66 12.12 -15.11 8.61
C LEU A 66 12.67 -13.69 8.82
N THR A 67 13.51 -13.49 9.85
CA THR A 67 14.15 -12.20 10.13
C THR A 67 14.91 -11.64 8.93
N ILE A 68 15.69 -12.46 8.23
CA ILE A 68 16.43 -11.98 7.05
C ILE A 68 15.46 -11.58 5.92
N SER A 69 14.34 -12.30 5.76
CA SER A 69 13.32 -11.91 4.77
C SER A 69 12.55 -10.65 5.17
N GLU A 70 12.34 -10.41 6.46
CA GLU A 70 11.72 -9.20 6.99
C GLU A 70 12.65 -8.00 6.81
N ASP A 71 13.92 -8.12 7.20
CA ASP A 71 14.95 -7.09 7.00
C ASP A 71 15.04 -6.71 5.51
N ARG A 72 15.06 -7.71 4.62
CA ARG A 72 15.07 -7.48 3.17
C ARG A 72 13.81 -6.73 2.70
N SER A 73 12.65 -7.02 3.27
CA SER A 73 11.41 -6.32 2.95
C SER A 73 11.48 -4.85 3.38
N VAL A 74 12.01 -4.58 4.57
CA VAL A 74 12.21 -3.22 5.09
C VAL A 74 13.16 -2.43 4.20
N ASP A 75 14.30 -3.01 3.81
CA ASP A 75 15.26 -2.36 2.91
C ASP A 75 14.63 -2.00 1.56
N SER A 76 13.83 -2.90 1.00
CA SER A 76 13.15 -2.70 -0.28
C SER A 76 12.13 -1.55 -0.20
N LEU A 77 11.34 -1.52 0.88
CA LEU A 77 10.39 -0.46 1.16
C LEU A 77 11.08 0.90 1.39
N TYR A 78 12.22 0.90 2.10
CA TYR A 78 13.02 2.12 2.30
C TYR A 78 13.56 2.65 0.96
N GLY A 79 14.02 1.78 0.08
CA GLY A 79 14.43 2.14 -1.28
C GLY A 79 13.29 2.79 -2.08
N LEU A 80 12.08 2.24 -2.01
CA LEU A 80 10.90 2.81 -2.65
C LEU A 80 10.49 4.16 -2.05
N GLU A 81 10.55 4.33 -0.73
CA GLU A 81 10.25 5.60 -0.04
C GLU A 81 11.17 6.74 -0.54
N LYS A 82 12.45 6.43 -0.80
CA LYS A 82 13.39 7.38 -1.39
C LYS A 82 13.18 7.62 -2.89
N ASN A 83 12.46 6.74 -3.59
CA ASN A 83 12.28 6.82 -5.03
C ASN A 83 10.80 7.01 -5.44
N LYS A 84 10.29 8.21 -5.19
CA LYS A 84 8.90 8.61 -5.47
C LYS A 84 8.47 8.40 -6.92
N ASN A 85 9.41 8.46 -7.87
CA ASN A 85 9.11 8.25 -9.29
C ASN A 85 8.71 6.80 -9.57
N ILE A 86 9.38 5.83 -8.94
CA ILE A 86 9.02 4.41 -9.07
C ILE A 86 7.65 4.18 -8.43
N VAL A 87 7.43 4.68 -7.20
CA VAL A 87 6.14 4.57 -6.51
C VAL A 87 5.01 5.15 -7.37
N LYS A 88 5.22 6.34 -7.97
CA LYS A 88 4.27 6.95 -8.92
C LYS A 88 4.07 6.09 -10.17
N SER A 89 5.11 5.45 -10.69
CA SER A 89 4.99 4.61 -11.89
C SER A 89 4.23 3.32 -11.64
N VAL A 90 4.38 2.69 -10.46
CA VAL A 90 3.77 1.38 -10.17
C VAL A 90 2.43 1.49 -9.46
N ALA A 91 2.23 2.52 -8.65
CA ALA A 91 1.04 2.68 -7.81
C ALA A 91 0.34 4.03 -8.00
N GLY A 92 0.74 4.82 -9.01
CA GLY A 92 0.18 6.13 -9.30
C GLY A 92 -1.07 6.07 -10.17
N PHE A 93 -2.14 5.47 -9.66
CA PHE A 93 -3.42 5.41 -10.36
C PHE A 93 -3.99 6.81 -10.59
N HIS A 94 -4.71 6.99 -11.70
CA HIS A 94 -5.32 8.28 -12.08
C HIS A 94 -6.25 8.86 -11.00
N TRP A 95 -6.88 8.00 -10.19
CA TRP A 95 -7.75 8.42 -9.09
C TRP A 95 -6.96 8.79 -7.82
N ALA A 96 -5.72 8.33 -7.68
CA ALA A 96 -4.84 8.60 -6.55
C ALA A 96 -3.95 9.82 -6.79
N ILE A 97 -3.57 10.07 -8.05
CA ILE A 97 -2.74 11.20 -8.46
C ILE A 97 -3.60 12.14 -9.30
N THR A 98 -4.21 13.12 -8.65
CA THR A 98 -4.95 14.17 -9.34
C THR A 98 -4.02 15.33 -9.66
N ASN A 99 -3.93 15.73 -10.93
CA ASN A 99 -3.35 17.02 -11.35
C ASN A 99 -4.36 18.15 -11.03
N ILE A 100 -4.57 18.41 -9.74
CA ILE A 100 -5.21 19.65 -9.28
C ILE A 100 -4.10 20.58 -8.82
#